data_AF-A0AAD5S0H0-F1
#
_entry.id   AF-A0AAD5S0H0-F1
#
_cell.length_a   1.000
_cell.length_b   1.000
_cell.length_c   1.000
_cell.angle_alpha   90.00
_cell.angle_beta   90.00
_cell.angle_gamma   90.00
#
_symmetry.space_group_name_H-M   'P 1'
#
loop_
_entity.id
_entity.type
_entity.pdbx_description
1 polymer ?
#
loop_
_entity_poly.entity_id
_entity_poly.type
_entity_poly.pdbx_seq_one_letter_code
_entity_poly.pdbx_strand_id
1 'polypeptide(L)'
;MDVKSISITVSESGKSIYISVNVSKPSSIDYLDPFSTVGCMMGTEFVFNRFGLNDNFWFSQAYHSSSHCSLPQSQNAEVVAFANRFLKGDPSAHTDIFRMDSNFDSNPAQWIDRPAPDLS
;
A
#
# COMPACT_ATOMS: atom_id res chain seq x y z
N MET A 1 15.24 -20.42 -7.60
CA MET A 1 14.59 -19.11 -7.34
C MET A 1 13.27 -19.15 -8.07
N ASP A 2 12.17 -19.33 -7.35
CA ASP A 2 10.84 -19.35 -7.94
C ASP A 2 10.35 -17.92 -8.14
N VAL A 3 10.29 -17.48 -9.40
CA VAL A 3 9.61 -16.24 -9.76
C VAL A 3 8.11 -16.51 -9.69
N LYS A 4 7.43 -16.01 -8.66
CA LYS A 4 5.96 -16.04 -8.60
C LYS A 4 5.43 -14.92 -9.47
N SER A 5 4.99 -15.24 -10.68
CA SER A 5 4.27 -14.29 -11.55
C SER A 5 2.79 -14.22 -11.15
N ILE A 6 2.25 -13.01 -11.18
CA ILE A 6 0.81 -12.75 -11.10
C ILE A 6 0.36 -12.38 -12.52
N SER A 7 -0.57 -13.16 -13.08
CA SER A 7 -1.19 -12.87 -14.39
C SER A 7 -2.61 -12.35 -14.18
N ILE A 8 -2.98 -11.31 -14.95
CA ILE A 8 -4.28 -10.64 -14.88
C ILE A 8 -5.04 -10.92 -16.18
N THR A 9 -6.31 -11.31 -16.06
CA THR A 9 -7.24 -11.40 -17.20
C THR A 9 -8.44 -10.49 -16.93
N VAL A 10 -8.76 -9.62 -17.89
CA VAL A 10 -9.89 -8.69 -17.84
C VAL A 10 -11.07 -9.28 -18.61
N SER A 11 -12.26 -9.25 -18.05
CA SER A 11 -13.50 -9.44 -18.81
C SER A 11 -14.56 -8.41 -18.40
N GLU A 12 -15.29 -7.90 -19.40
CA GLU A 12 -16.11 -6.70 -19.29
C GLU A 12 -17.60 -7.02 -19.14
N SER A 13 -18.23 -6.34 -18.16
CA SER A 13 -19.63 -5.88 -18.17
C SER A 13 -19.86 -5.07 -16.87
N GLY A 14 -19.40 -3.82 -16.87
CA GLY A 14 -19.78 -2.81 -15.88
C GLY A 14 -19.20 -2.93 -14.47
N LYS A 15 -18.02 -3.54 -14.28
CA LYS A 15 -17.40 -3.72 -12.94
C LYS A 15 -16.02 -3.04 -12.87
N SER A 16 -15.81 -2.28 -11.79
CA SER A 16 -14.57 -1.54 -11.51
C SER A 16 -13.38 -2.47 -11.26
N ILE A 17 -12.22 -2.04 -11.75
CA ILE A 17 -10.93 -2.68 -11.55
C ILE A 17 -10.29 -2.09 -10.29
N TYR A 18 -9.98 -2.92 -9.30
CA TYR A 18 -9.19 -2.53 -8.14
C TYR A 18 -7.80 -3.14 -8.26
N ILE A 19 -6.79 -2.27 -8.40
CA ILE A 19 -5.38 -2.63 -8.41
C ILE A 19 -4.80 -2.14 -7.09
N SER A 20 -4.48 -3.07 -6.19
CA SER A 20 -3.58 -2.80 -5.07
C SER A 20 -2.20 -3.37 -5.42
N VAL A 21 -1.24 -2.50 -5.75
CA VAL A 21 0.16 -2.91 -5.75
C VAL A 21 0.68 -2.67 -4.34
N ASN A 22 0.86 -3.75 -3.59
CA ASN A 22 1.47 -3.69 -2.27
C ASN A 22 2.99 -3.69 -2.38
N VAL A 23 3.61 -2.63 -1.84
CA VAL A 23 5.05 -2.48 -1.75
C VAL A 23 5.43 -2.53 -0.27
N SER A 24 5.62 -3.73 0.27
CA SER A 24 6.26 -3.92 1.57
C SER A 24 7.76 -3.70 1.41
N LYS A 25 8.30 -2.62 1.97
CA LYS A 25 9.71 -2.22 1.81
C LYS A 25 10.43 -2.04 3.14
N PRO A 26 11.68 -2.51 3.24
CA PRO A 26 12.52 -2.26 4.40
C PRO A 26 12.99 -0.80 4.45
N SER A 27 12.85 -0.13 5.60
CA SER A 27 13.40 1.21 5.84
C SER A 27 14.93 1.24 5.97
N SER A 28 15.56 0.07 6.07
CA SER A 28 17.01 -0.14 6.25
C SER A 28 17.82 -0.23 4.96
N ILE A 29 17.17 -0.18 3.80
CA ILE A 29 17.83 -0.37 2.49
C ILE A 29 17.83 0.97 1.74
N ASP A 30 19.00 1.57 1.64
CA ASP A 30 19.22 2.91 1.07
C ASP A 30 18.86 3.01 -0.41
N TYR A 31 19.23 2.02 -1.23
CA TYR A 31 18.96 2.02 -2.68
C TYR A 31 17.46 1.94 -3.01
N LEU A 32 16.60 1.59 -2.04
CA LEU A 32 15.14 1.58 -2.21
C LEU A 32 14.49 2.93 -1.93
N ASP A 33 15.28 3.90 -1.45
CA ASP A 33 14.86 5.25 -1.07
C ASP A 33 13.58 5.23 -0.20
N PRO A 34 13.72 4.93 1.11
CA PRO A 34 12.58 4.78 2.00
C PRO A 34 11.76 6.06 2.12
N PHE A 35 12.38 7.24 2.00
CA PHE A 35 11.68 8.53 2.08
C PHE A 35 10.86 8.81 0.83
N SER A 36 11.44 8.59 -0.36
CA SER A 36 10.69 8.69 -1.63
C SER A 36 9.50 7.73 -1.65
N THR A 37 9.69 6.51 -1.15
CA THR A 37 8.61 5.52 -1.05
C THR A 37 7.48 6.02 -0.14
N VAL A 38 7.78 6.52 1.05
CA VAL A 38 6.76 7.04 1.98
C VAL A 38 6.02 8.22 1.36
N GLY A 39 6.74 9.21 0.82
CA GLY A 39 6.11 10.38 0.21
C GLY A 39 5.17 10.02 -0.95
N CYS A 40 5.58 9.09 -1.80
CA CYS A 40 4.75 8.58 -2.89
C CYS A 40 3.47 7.87 -2.38
N MET A 41 3.59 7.10 -1.31
CA MET A 41 2.45 6.37 -0.73
C MET A 41 1.52 7.29 0.06
N MET A 42 2.01 8.36 0.69
CA MET A 42 1.17 9.43 1.25
C MET A 42 0.35 10.12 0.16
N GLY A 43 0.93 10.33 -1.02
CA GLY A 43 0.20 10.82 -2.19
C GLY A 43 -0.95 9.90 -2.59
N THR A 44 -0.72 8.60 -2.58
CA THR A 44 -1.76 7.61 -2.86
C THR A 44 -2.84 7.61 -1.78
N GLU A 45 -2.44 7.58 -0.51
CA GLU A 45 -3.36 7.62 0.64
C GLU A 45 -4.30 8.83 0.56
N PHE A 46 -3.75 10.01 0.25
CA PHE A 46 -4.51 11.24 0.07
C PHE A 46 -5.65 11.09 -0.95
N VAL A 47 -5.37 10.42 -2.08
CA VAL A 47 -6.37 10.16 -3.13
C VAL A 47 -7.46 9.21 -2.64
N PHE A 48 -7.10 8.09 -2.01
CA PHE A 48 -8.08 7.12 -1.50
C PHE A 48 -8.94 7.71 -0.37
N ASN A 49 -8.33 8.51 0.51
CA ASN A 49 -9.03 9.26 1.55
C ASN A 49 -10.05 10.23 0.97
N ARG A 50 -9.71 10.92 -0.12
CA ARG A 50 -10.64 11.86 -0.77
C ARG A 50 -11.89 11.17 -1.32
N PHE A 51 -11.74 9.94 -1.81
CA PHE A 51 -12.85 9.15 -2.36
C PHE A 51 -13.60 8.30 -1.33
N GLY A 52 -13.20 8.35 -0.05
CA GLY A 52 -13.80 7.51 0.99
C GLY A 52 -13.50 6.02 0.78
N LEU A 53 -12.37 5.70 0.17
CA LEU A 53 -11.95 4.35 -0.18
C LEU A 53 -10.77 3.87 0.68
N ASN A 54 -10.62 4.37 1.91
CA ASN A 54 -9.45 4.10 2.77
C ASN A 54 -9.16 2.60 2.91
N ASP A 55 -10.20 1.77 3.08
CA ASP A 55 -10.08 0.30 3.14
C ASP A 55 -9.44 -0.32 1.88
N ASN A 56 -9.44 0.37 0.74
CA ASN A 56 -8.90 -0.13 -0.52
C ASN A 56 -7.42 0.20 -0.73
N PHE A 57 -6.80 0.91 0.21
CA PHE A 57 -5.39 1.24 0.18
C PHE A 57 -4.71 0.91 1.51
N TRP A 58 -3.50 0.37 1.44
CA TRP A 58 -2.67 0.04 2.59
C TRP A 58 -1.22 0.35 2.25
N PHE A 59 -0.49 0.90 3.22
CA PHE A 59 0.95 0.99 3.18
C PHE A 59 1.59 0.55 4.50
N SER A 60 2.67 -0.22 4.41
CA SER A 60 3.50 -0.60 5.55
C SER A 60 4.96 -0.65 5.14
N GLN A 61 5.73 0.28 5.69
CA GLN A 61 7.18 0.28 5.69
C GLN A 61 7.66 -0.15 7.08
N ALA A 62 8.42 -1.24 7.14
CA ALA A 62 8.95 -1.79 8.37
C ALA A 62 10.48 -1.87 8.28
N TYR A 63 11.19 -1.55 9.35
CA TYR A 63 12.60 -1.87 9.47
C TYR A 63 12.78 -3.39 9.47
N HIS A 64 13.77 -3.85 8.73
CA HIS A 64 14.06 -5.27 8.65
C HIS A 64 15.54 -5.50 8.35
N SER A 65 16.19 -6.30 9.20
CA SER A 65 17.62 -6.57 9.14
C SER A 65 18.00 -7.82 8.33
N SER A 66 17.02 -8.60 7.84
CA SER A 66 17.30 -9.81 7.04
C SER A 66 17.29 -9.51 5.54
N SER A 67 17.65 -10.52 4.72
CA SER A 67 17.85 -10.40 3.28
C SER A 67 16.70 -9.70 2.56
N HIS A 68 17.06 -8.91 1.54
CA HIS A 68 16.11 -8.26 0.65
C HIS A 68 15.10 -9.28 0.07
N CYS A 69 13.83 -8.85 -0.06
CA CYS A 69 12.66 -9.66 -0.43
C CYS A 69 12.14 -10.68 0.61
N SER A 70 12.73 -10.78 1.80
CA SER A 70 12.12 -11.53 2.90
C SER A 70 11.07 -10.68 3.62
N LEU A 71 9.88 -11.23 3.84
CA LEU A 71 8.78 -10.56 4.53
C LEU A 71 9.00 -10.61 6.06
N PRO A 72 9.07 -9.46 6.76
CA PRO A 72 9.19 -9.46 8.21
C PRO A 72 7.89 -9.95 8.87
N GLN A 73 8.01 -10.69 9.97
CA GLN A 73 6.87 -11.21 10.72
C GLN A 73 5.91 -10.12 11.22
N SER A 74 6.43 -8.91 11.47
CA SER A 74 5.64 -7.72 11.87
C SER A 74 4.64 -7.24 10.82
N GLN A 75 4.71 -7.74 9.57
CA GLN A 75 3.78 -7.42 8.48
C GLN A 75 2.80 -8.56 8.16
N ASN A 76 2.96 -9.74 8.78
CA ASN A 76 2.13 -10.90 8.44
C ASN A 76 0.63 -10.66 8.64
N ALA A 77 0.26 -10.00 9.75
CA ALA A 77 -1.15 -9.71 10.03
C ALA A 77 -1.78 -8.79 8.98
N GLU A 78 -1.01 -7.81 8.49
CA GLU A 78 -1.44 -6.82 7.50
C GLU A 78 -1.65 -7.48 6.13
N VAL A 79 -0.71 -8.35 5.72
CA VAL A 79 -0.84 -9.15 4.48
C VAL A 79 -2.04 -10.10 4.54
N VAL A 80 -2.26 -10.75 5.69
CA VAL A 80 -3.41 -11.65 5.89
C VAL A 80 -4.72 -10.88 5.85
N ALA A 81 -4.80 -9.70 6.47
CA ALA A 81 -5.99 -8.86 6.43
C ALA A 81 -6.33 -8.46 4.99
N PHE A 82 -5.33 -8.03 4.21
CA PHE A 82 -5.51 -7.70 2.80
C PHE A 82 -6.04 -8.89 1.98
N ALA A 83 -5.41 -10.06 2.13
CA ALA A 83 -5.84 -11.27 1.44
C ALA A 83 -7.27 -11.69 1.83
N ASN A 84 -7.63 -11.59 3.12
CA ASN A 84 -8.98 -11.91 3.57
C ASN A 84 -10.01 -10.94 2.97
N ARG A 85 -9.74 -9.63 2.96
CA ARG A 85 -10.65 -8.62 2.40
C ARG A 85 -10.89 -8.82 0.91
N PHE A 86 -9.83 -8.88 0.11
CA PHE A 86 -9.97 -8.78 -1.34
C PHE A 86 -9.97 -10.12 -2.08
N LEU A 87 -9.33 -11.15 -1.52
CA LEU A 87 -9.26 -12.47 -2.17
C LEU A 87 -10.31 -13.43 -1.61
N LYS A 88 -10.70 -13.28 -0.34
CA LYS A 88 -11.74 -14.12 0.29
C LYS A 88 -13.08 -13.42 0.48
N GLY A 89 -13.14 -12.11 0.21
CA GLY A 89 -14.37 -11.33 0.33
C GLY A 89 -14.85 -11.16 1.78
N ASP A 90 -13.94 -11.17 2.76
CA ASP A 90 -14.29 -10.93 4.17
C ASP A 90 -14.42 -9.43 4.43
N PRO A 91 -15.64 -8.89 4.62
CA PRO A 91 -15.84 -7.46 4.86
C PRO A 91 -15.40 -7.02 6.26
N SER A 92 -15.14 -7.95 7.18
CA SER A 92 -14.69 -7.62 8.54
C SER A 92 -13.17 -7.44 8.66
N ALA A 93 -12.42 -7.80 7.61
CA ALA A 93 -10.99 -7.59 7.56
C ALA A 93 -10.66 -6.10 7.37
N HIS A 94 -10.00 -5.50 8.36
CA HIS A 94 -9.57 -4.10 8.34
C HIS A 94 -8.26 -3.94 7.56
N THR A 95 -8.26 -3.00 6.62
CA THR A 95 -7.14 -2.77 5.69
C THR A 95 -6.70 -1.31 5.63
N ASP A 96 -7.40 -0.38 6.29
CA ASP A 96 -6.99 1.01 6.46
C ASP A 96 -5.76 1.10 7.40
N ILE A 97 -4.58 0.91 6.82
CA ILE A 97 -3.31 0.87 7.53
C ILE A 97 -2.32 1.78 6.78
N PHE A 98 -1.70 2.69 7.53
CA PHE A 98 -0.57 3.48 7.05
C PHE A 98 0.53 3.46 8.12
N ARG A 99 1.57 2.65 7.89
CA ARG A 99 2.67 2.48 8.84
C ARG A 99 4.02 2.79 8.20
N MET A 100 4.85 3.52 8.92
CA MET A 100 6.26 3.75 8.57
C MET A 100 7.12 3.75 9.83
N ASP A 101 8.29 3.13 9.74
CA ASP A 101 9.26 3.08 10.83
C ASP A 101 10.27 4.26 10.79
N SER A 102 10.12 5.17 9.83
CA SER A 102 10.97 6.35 9.67
C SER A 102 10.33 7.58 10.33
N ASN A 103 11.16 8.47 10.87
CA ASN A 103 10.74 9.80 11.35
C ASN A 103 10.50 10.78 10.18
N PHE A 104 9.97 10.30 9.06
CA PHE A 104 9.69 11.14 7.90
C PHE A 104 8.59 12.14 8.25
N ASP A 105 8.80 13.41 7.88
CA ASP A 105 7.78 14.43 8.05
C ASP A 105 6.57 14.05 7.21
N SER A 106 5.49 13.71 7.91
CA SER A 106 4.26 13.22 7.32
C SER A 106 3.39 14.30 6.71
N ASN A 107 3.90 15.53 6.53
CA ASN A 107 3.15 16.58 5.87
C ASN A 107 3.10 16.36 4.34
N PRO A 108 2.01 15.84 3.76
CA PRO A 108 1.92 15.64 2.31
C PRO A 108 1.90 16.96 1.52
N ALA A 109 1.57 18.09 2.15
CA ALA A 109 1.51 19.40 1.49
C ALA A 109 2.89 19.89 0.98
N GLN A 110 3.98 19.25 1.42
CA GLN A 110 5.31 19.53 0.89
C GLN A 110 5.51 18.96 -0.53
N TRP A 111 4.71 17.96 -0.94
CA TRP A 111 4.82 17.25 -2.23
C TRP A 111 3.55 17.34 -3.08
N ILE A 112 2.39 17.57 -2.47
CA ILE A 112 1.08 17.62 -3.12
C ILE A 112 0.61 19.07 -3.12
N ASP A 113 0.69 19.71 -4.29
CA ASP A 113 0.32 21.13 -4.49
C ASP A 113 -1.18 21.32 -4.77
N ARG A 114 -1.87 20.27 -5.22
CA ARG A 114 -3.28 20.33 -5.61
C ARG A 114 -4.17 19.39 -4.81
N PRO A 115 -5.38 19.84 -4.42
CA PRO A 115 -6.38 18.93 -3.90
C PRO A 115 -6.77 17.91 -4.97
N ALA A 116 -7.06 16.68 -4.55
CA ALA A 116 -7.57 15.65 -5.45
C ALA A 116 -8.91 16.14 -6.06
N PRO A 117 -9.11 15.99 -7.38
CA PRO A 117 -10.31 16.45 -8.05
C PRO A 117 -11.54 15.74 -7.51
N ASP A 118 -12.66 16.47 -7.45
CA ASP A 118 -13.96 15.87 -7.19
C ASP A 118 -14.39 15.08 -8.44
N LEU A 119 -14.79 13.82 -8.26
CA LEU A 119 -15.24 12.94 -9.35
C LEU A 119 -16.75 12.66 -9.28
N SER A 120 -17.49 13.37 -8.41
CA SER A 120 -18.95 13.29 -8.30
C SER A 120 -19.68 13.80 -9.54
#